data_AF-A0A9D2X4K9-F1
#
_entry.id   AF-A0A9D2X4K9-F1
#
_cell.length_a   1.000
_cell.length_b   1.000
_cell.length_c   1.000
_cell.angle_alpha   90.00
_cell.angle_beta   90.00
_cell.angle_gamma   90.00
#
_symmetry.space_group_name_H-M   'P 1'
#
loop_
_entity.id
_entity.type
_entity.pdbx_description
1 polymer ?
#
loop_
_entity_poly.entity_id
_entity_poly.type
_entity_poly.pdbx_seq_one_letter_code
_entity_poly.pdbx_strand_id
1 'polypeptide(L)'
;MAEIEHKGGPYTKPEQDARRKEVARLHFEFGYSARKIADMMNINRNTIMADIKYHYDNIKDEIIQEKDDWVLQQKGRLEAQRSRVMQYILEGNGDKLKLEKLLLEIDDKLNPILLKIGSDETSDDIDEITIKEIVLYIIIKYSGVSTLTQQKIVSEIISMQQCSFEKGNKIFSKMCSLGLECSKKIKQDVVSYDLIEFALLRKYIVYDDKLFKIIYDLWSLDLQNLEKLELLDKRYQEKFGPKQRWSKDTFVQNDNDRLKIRNDQTRKRIEAISKAFDTYDEKTINKERFMEYVQCANVFFADETPMMEKMVDHP
;
A
#
# COMPACT_ATOMS: atom_id res chain seq x y z
N MET A 1 -20.20 8.38 41.95
CA MET A 1 -19.79 6.97 41.79
C MET A 1 -20.70 6.16 42.70
N ALA A 2 -21.35 5.11 42.20
CA ALA A 2 -22.19 4.28 43.06
C ALA A 2 -21.27 3.37 43.89
N GLU A 3 -21.19 3.62 45.19
CA GLU A 3 -20.47 2.76 46.12
C GLU A 3 -21.24 1.43 46.25
N ILE A 4 -20.62 0.34 45.84
CA ILE A 4 -21.17 -1.01 46.03
C ILE A 4 -20.83 -1.40 47.47
N GLU A 5 -21.68 -1.00 48.44
CA GLU A 5 -21.52 -1.40 49.84
C GLU A 5 -21.75 -2.92 50.00
N HIS A 6 -20.69 -3.65 50.34
CA HIS A 6 -20.75 -5.10 50.52
C HIS A 6 -20.68 -5.48 52.00
N LYS A 7 -21.76 -6.10 52.52
CA LYS A 7 -21.91 -6.46 53.95
C LYS A 7 -21.54 -7.92 54.24
N GLY A 8 -20.31 -8.32 53.91
CA GLY A 8 -19.63 -9.49 54.51
C GLY A 8 -20.14 -10.91 54.17
N GLY A 9 -20.97 -11.09 53.14
CA GLY A 9 -21.42 -12.42 52.65
C GLY A 9 -20.97 -12.69 51.20
N PRO A 10 -21.27 -13.84 50.57
CA PRO A 10 -21.02 -14.02 49.14
C PRO A 10 -21.84 -13.00 48.31
N TYR A 11 -21.22 -12.36 47.31
CA TYR A 11 -21.93 -11.45 46.40
C TYR A 11 -23.09 -12.17 45.70
N THR A 12 -24.26 -11.55 45.68
CA THR A 12 -25.40 -12.01 44.88
C THR A 12 -25.14 -11.83 43.39
N LYS A 13 -25.81 -12.62 42.53
CA LYS A 13 -25.68 -12.51 41.06
C LYS A 13 -25.78 -11.06 40.52
N PRO A 14 -26.79 -10.25 40.90
CA PRO A 14 -26.88 -8.87 40.41
C PRO A 14 -25.73 -7.97 40.88
N GLU A 15 -25.21 -8.19 42.10
CA GLU A 15 -24.05 -7.44 42.61
C GLU A 15 -22.76 -7.86 41.89
N GLN A 16 -22.61 -9.14 41.54
CA GLN A 16 -21.49 -9.63 40.75
C GLN A 16 -21.50 -8.99 39.35
N ASP A 17 -22.66 -8.87 38.70
CA ASP A 17 -22.77 -8.26 37.38
C ASP A 17 -22.51 -6.75 37.41
N ALA A 18 -23.03 -6.03 38.41
CA ALA A 18 -22.74 -4.61 38.59
C ALA A 18 -21.25 -4.37 38.84
N ARG A 19 -20.64 -5.18 39.71
CA ARG A 19 -19.19 -5.13 39.97
C ARG A 19 -18.39 -5.43 38.71
N ARG A 20 -18.74 -6.48 37.98
CA ARG A 20 -18.07 -6.86 36.72
C ARG A 20 -18.13 -5.74 35.69
N LYS A 21 -19.29 -5.09 35.51
CA LYS A 21 -19.42 -3.95 34.57
C LYS A 21 -18.50 -2.81 34.95
N GLU A 22 -18.43 -2.45 36.22
CA GLU A 22 -17.56 -1.39 36.69
C GLU A 22 -16.07 -1.76 36.59
N VAL A 23 -15.72 -3.02 36.88
CA VAL A 23 -14.36 -3.54 36.67
C VAL A 23 -13.97 -3.52 35.20
N ALA A 24 -14.86 -3.90 34.29
CA ALA A 24 -14.62 -3.81 32.85
C ALA A 24 -14.38 -2.36 32.43
N ARG A 25 -15.24 -1.44 32.87
CA ARG A 25 -15.11 -0.01 32.60
C ARG A 25 -13.73 0.51 33.05
N LEU A 26 -13.37 0.30 34.32
CA LEU A 26 -12.10 0.79 34.88
C LEU A 26 -10.86 0.13 34.26
N HIS A 27 -10.95 -1.14 33.88
CA HIS A 27 -9.81 -1.88 33.30
C HIS A 27 -9.63 -1.61 31.80
N PHE A 28 -10.71 -1.71 31.02
CA PHE A 28 -10.65 -1.63 29.56
C PHE A 28 -10.76 -0.20 29.03
N GLU A 29 -11.59 0.66 29.64
CA GLU A 29 -11.74 2.05 29.18
C GLU A 29 -10.68 2.97 29.80
N PHE A 30 -10.43 2.84 31.12
CA PHE A 30 -9.51 3.72 31.85
C PHE A 30 -8.10 3.14 32.04
N GLY A 31 -7.88 1.88 31.65
CA GLY A 31 -6.55 1.26 31.66
C GLY A 31 -5.98 1.01 33.06
N TYR A 32 -6.81 0.95 34.11
CA TYR A 32 -6.32 0.76 35.47
C TYR A 32 -5.94 -0.69 35.77
N SER A 33 -4.88 -0.86 36.58
CA SER A 33 -4.42 -2.18 37.02
C SER A 33 -5.36 -2.77 38.07
N ALA A 34 -5.42 -4.11 38.16
CA ALA A 34 -6.25 -4.80 39.15
C ALA A 34 -5.98 -4.35 40.60
N ARG A 35 -4.74 -3.94 40.91
CA ARG A 35 -4.38 -3.36 42.21
C ARG A 35 -5.07 -2.01 42.41
N LYS A 36 -4.93 -1.10 41.45
CA LYS A 36 -5.53 0.23 41.54
C LYS A 36 -7.06 0.14 41.60
N ILE A 37 -7.67 -0.77 40.85
CA ILE A 37 -9.12 -1.01 40.86
C ILE A 37 -9.57 -1.56 42.21
N ALA A 38 -8.83 -2.52 42.78
CA ALA A 38 -9.09 -3.03 44.13
C ALA A 38 -9.08 -1.91 45.18
N ASP A 39 -8.12 -0.98 45.09
CA ASP A 39 -8.01 0.18 45.98
C ASP A 39 -9.18 1.16 45.77
N MET A 40 -9.57 1.43 44.52
CA MET A 40 -10.66 2.37 44.19
C MET A 40 -12.06 1.85 44.54
N MET A 41 -12.28 0.55 44.38
CA MET A 41 -13.58 -0.08 44.66
C MET A 41 -13.66 -0.66 46.08
N ASN A 42 -12.55 -0.67 46.82
CA ASN A 42 -12.40 -1.35 48.11
C ASN A 42 -12.80 -2.83 48.07
N ILE A 43 -12.34 -3.55 47.03
CA ILE A 43 -12.66 -4.97 46.79
C ILE A 43 -11.37 -5.77 46.73
N ASN A 44 -11.41 -7.02 47.18
CA ASN A 44 -10.25 -7.91 47.14
C ASN A 44 -9.68 -8.04 45.71
N ARG A 45 -8.38 -7.81 45.56
CA ARG A 45 -7.65 -7.90 44.27
C ARG A 45 -7.88 -9.22 43.53
N ASN A 46 -8.00 -10.34 44.25
CA ASN A 46 -8.23 -11.65 43.63
C ASN A 46 -9.63 -11.71 42.99
N THR A 47 -10.63 -11.09 43.61
CA THR A 47 -11.98 -10.96 43.04
C THR A 47 -11.95 -10.11 41.77
N ILE A 48 -11.23 -8.98 41.81
CA ILE A 48 -11.03 -8.13 40.63
C ILE A 48 -10.30 -8.88 39.52
N MET A 49 -9.26 -9.65 39.83
CA MET A 49 -8.56 -10.48 38.85
C MET A 49 -9.46 -11.57 38.27
N ALA A 50 -10.31 -12.20 39.08
CA ALA A 50 -11.28 -13.17 38.61
C ALA A 50 -12.33 -12.54 37.67
N ASP A 51 -12.80 -11.33 37.97
CA ASP A 51 -13.74 -10.61 37.10
C ASP A 51 -13.09 -10.13 35.80
N ILE A 52 -11.83 -9.65 35.86
CA ILE A 52 -11.06 -9.32 34.65
C ILE A 52 -10.90 -10.57 33.79
N LYS A 53 -10.55 -11.71 34.40
CA LYS A 53 -10.44 -12.99 33.69
C LYS A 53 -11.77 -13.41 33.06
N TYR A 54 -12.88 -13.29 33.79
CA TYR A 54 -14.23 -13.55 33.27
C TYR A 54 -14.53 -12.72 32.01
N HIS A 55 -14.15 -11.45 31.98
CA HIS A 55 -14.31 -10.63 30.77
C HIS A 55 -13.40 -11.07 29.64
N TYR A 56 -12.15 -11.43 29.91
CA TYR A 56 -11.27 -11.98 28.87
C TYR A 56 -11.79 -13.31 28.31
N ASP A 57 -12.36 -14.17 29.15
CA ASP A 57 -12.93 -15.45 28.74
C ASP A 57 -14.21 -15.23 27.92
N ASN A 58 -15.09 -14.29 28.31
CA ASN A 58 -16.28 -13.94 27.53
C ASN A 58 -15.96 -13.20 26.23
N ILE A 59 -14.96 -12.31 26.25
CA ILE A 59 -14.43 -11.69 25.04
C ILE A 59 -13.85 -12.78 24.13
N LYS A 60 -13.18 -13.80 24.67
CA LYS A 60 -12.65 -14.92 23.88
C LYS A 60 -13.76 -15.78 23.26
N ASP A 61 -14.91 -15.91 23.91
CA ASP A 61 -16.07 -16.65 23.40
C ASP A 61 -16.91 -15.82 22.39
N GLU A 62 -16.92 -14.48 22.49
CA GLU A 62 -17.47 -13.56 21.47
C GLU A 62 -16.48 -13.36 20.28
N ILE A 63 -15.17 -13.41 20.54
CA ILE A 63 -14.07 -13.46 19.55
C ILE A 63 -13.86 -14.91 19.10
N ILE A 64 -14.94 -15.54 18.65
CA ILE A 64 -14.89 -16.43 17.48
C ILE A 64 -15.07 -15.56 16.20
N GLN A 65 -14.99 -14.24 16.34
CA GLN A 65 -14.59 -13.30 15.28
C GLN A 65 -13.07 -13.26 15.11
N GLU A 66 -12.63 -13.00 13.89
CA GLU A 66 -11.38 -13.41 13.28
C GLU A 66 -10.13 -13.07 14.11
N LYS A 67 -9.19 -14.02 14.20
CA LYS A 67 -7.88 -13.86 14.87
C LYS A 67 -7.15 -12.57 14.47
N ASP A 68 -7.41 -12.08 13.26
CA ASP A 68 -6.79 -10.90 12.66
C ASP A 68 -7.23 -9.61 13.36
N ASP A 69 -8.48 -9.52 13.84
CA ASP A 69 -8.98 -8.37 14.60
C ASP A 69 -8.29 -8.24 15.95
N TRP A 70 -8.04 -9.36 16.64
CA TRP A 70 -7.31 -9.36 17.90
C TRP A 70 -5.85 -8.92 17.71
N VAL A 71 -5.20 -9.42 16.66
CA VAL A 71 -3.83 -9.07 16.31
C VAL A 71 -3.72 -7.58 15.96
N LEU A 72 -4.68 -7.05 15.19
CA LEU A 72 -4.74 -5.64 14.83
C LEU A 72 -4.98 -4.74 16.05
N GLN A 73 -5.83 -5.16 16.99
CA GLN A 73 -6.04 -4.46 18.26
C GLN A 73 -4.77 -4.46 19.13
N GLN A 74 -4.03 -5.57 19.21
CA GLN A 74 -2.77 -5.61 19.95
C GLN A 74 -1.71 -4.70 19.32
N LYS A 75 -1.62 -4.68 17.98
CA LYS A 75 -0.77 -3.74 17.24
C LYS A 75 -1.11 -2.29 17.58
N GLY A 76 -2.39 -1.90 17.47
CA GLY A 76 -2.82 -0.53 17.76
C GLY A 76 -2.53 -0.10 19.21
N ARG A 77 -2.68 -1.02 20.18
CA ARG A 77 -2.34 -0.76 21.59
C ARG A 77 -0.84 -0.51 21.79
N LEU A 78 0.01 -1.31 21.15
CA LEU A 78 1.47 -1.17 21.24
C LEU A 78 1.96 0.10 20.52
N GLU A 79 1.39 0.44 19.37
CA GLU A 79 1.68 1.70 18.66
C GLU A 79 1.30 2.92 19.50
N ALA A 80 0.13 2.91 20.14
CA ALA A 80 -0.29 3.99 21.03
C ALA A 80 0.59 4.11 22.29
N GLN A 81 1.16 2.99 22.78
CA GLN A 81 2.15 3.01 23.86
C GLN A 81 3.49 3.58 23.39
N ARG A 82 3.96 3.14 22.21
CA ARG A 82 5.17 3.63 21.56
C ARG A 82 5.13 5.14 21.37
N SER A 83 4.04 5.67 20.82
CA SER A 83 3.84 7.11 20.62
C SER A 83 3.91 7.91 21.92
N ARG A 84 3.30 7.40 23.00
CA ARG A 84 3.37 8.04 24.33
C ARG A 84 4.78 8.05 24.89
N VAL A 85 5.50 6.92 24.83
CA VAL A 85 6.89 6.84 25.31
C VAL A 85 7.78 7.79 24.52
N MET A 86 7.61 7.86 23.21
CA MET A 86 8.37 8.75 22.35
C MET A 86 8.10 10.23 22.66
N GLN A 87 6.85 10.58 22.94
CA GLN A 87 6.48 11.92 23.39
C GLN A 87 7.15 12.27 24.74
N TYR A 88 7.16 11.37 25.72
CA TYR A 88 7.85 11.60 27.00
C TYR A 88 9.36 11.82 26.83
N ILE A 89 10.00 11.10 25.90
CA ILE A 89 11.41 11.29 25.56
C ILE A 89 11.63 12.69 24.94
N LEU A 90 10.76 13.11 24.01
CA LEU A 90 10.86 14.40 23.33
C LEU A 90 10.64 15.58 24.28
N GLU A 91 9.74 15.44 25.25
CA GLU A 91 9.45 16.46 26.26
C GLU A 91 10.53 16.54 27.35
N GLY A 92 11.55 15.66 27.32
CA GLY A 92 12.63 15.63 28.33
C GLY A 92 12.15 15.18 29.72
N ASN A 93 10.97 14.58 29.79
CA ASN A 93 10.31 14.21 31.04
C ASN A 93 10.71 12.79 31.45
N GLY A 94 11.67 12.66 32.35
CA GLY A 94 11.98 11.41 33.04
C GLY A 94 13.36 10.80 32.73
N ASP A 95 13.56 9.57 33.21
CA ASP A 95 14.82 8.82 33.07
C ASP A 95 14.94 8.28 31.65
N LYS A 96 15.69 9.00 30.82
CA LYS A 96 15.86 8.74 29.38
C LYS A 96 16.25 7.29 29.08
N LEU A 97 17.14 6.71 29.87
CA LEU A 97 17.63 5.34 29.68
C LEU A 97 16.51 4.30 29.91
N LYS A 98 15.64 4.54 30.90
CA LYS A 98 14.49 3.66 31.17
C LYS A 98 13.43 3.76 30.08
N LEU A 99 13.20 4.95 29.55
CA LEU A 99 12.24 5.17 28.46
C LEU A 99 12.72 4.57 27.14
N GLU A 100 14.02 4.70 26.82
CA GLU A 100 14.63 4.05 25.65
C GLU A 100 14.56 2.52 25.75
N LYS A 101 14.81 1.96 26.94
CA LYS A 101 14.65 0.51 27.16
C LYS A 101 13.20 0.06 26.99
N LEU A 102 12.24 0.84 27.49
CA LEU A 102 10.82 0.55 27.33
C LEU A 102 10.39 0.63 25.86
N LEU A 103 10.94 1.57 25.09
CA LEU A 103 10.72 1.70 23.66
C LEU A 103 11.21 0.44 22.92
N LEU A 104 12.43 -0.01 23.23
CA LEU A 104 13.00 -1.22 22.66
C LEU A 104 12.14 -2.46 22.97
N GLU A 105 11.65 -2.60 24.21
CA GLU A 105 10.76 -3.70 24.60
C GLU A 105 9.39 -3.67 23.88
N ILE A 106 8.90 -2.48 23.50
CA ILE A 106 7.67 -2.33 22.70
C ILE A 106 7.95 -2.74 21.26
N ASP A 107 9.05 -2.26 20.67
CA ASP A 107 9.45 -2.59 19.31
C ASP A 107 9.73 -4.10 19.15
N ASP A 108 10.39 -4.74 20.13
CA ASP A 108 10.61 -6.19 20.18
C ASP A 108 9.31 -7.00 20.25
N LYS A 109 8.24 -6.44 20.79
CA LYS A 109 6.90 -7.07 20.82
C LYS A 109 6.09 -6.78 19.57
N LEU A 110 6.30 -5.64 18.91
CA LEU A 110 5.67 -5.27 17.65
C LEU A 110 6.22 -6.10 16.48
N ASN A 111 7.53 -6.33 16.43
CA ASN A 111 8.18 -7.07 15.35
C ASN A 111 7.59 -8.47 15.08
N PRO A 112 7.42 -9.36 16.08
CA PRO A 112 6.81 -10.66 15.84
C PRO A 112 5.32 -10.57 15.46
N ILE A 113 4.60 -9.53 15.90
CA ILE A 113 3.21 -9.28 15.48
C ILE A 113 3.16 -8.84 14.01
N LEU A 114 4.05 -7.94 13.58
CA LEU A 114 4.18 -7.51 12.19
C LEU A 114 4.57 -8.67 11.27
N LEU A 115 5.52 -9.50 11.70
CA LEU A 115 5.91 -10.71 10.98
C LEU A 115 4.76 -11.73 10.90
N LYS A 116 3.90 -11.80 11.92
CA LYS A 116 2.75 -12.71 11.96
C LYS A 116 1.58 -12.22 11.08
N ILE A 117 1.29 -10.93 11.09
CA ILE A 117 0.36 -10.29 10.13
C ILE A 117 0.85 -10.50 8.69
N GLY A 118 2.18 -10.55 8.47
CA GLY A 118 2.77 -10.88 7.18
C GLY A 118 2.83 -12.37 6.82
N SER A 119 2.56 -13.29 7.76
CA SER A 119 2.70 -14.74 7.55
C SER A 119 1.41 -15.56 7.72
N ASP A 120 0.35 -15.01 8.30
CA ASP A 120 -1.01 -15.57 8.24
C ASP A 120 -1.70 -15.18 6.91
N GLU A 121 -1.04 -15.46 5.76
CA GLU A 121 -1.71 -15.53 4.45
C GLU A 121 -2.67 -16.74 4.48
N THR A 122 -3.88 -16.50 4.96
CA THR A 122 -5.02 -17.40 4.76
C THR A 122 -5.35 -17.44 3.26
N SER A 123 -4.97 -18.55 2.63
CA SER A 123 -4.95 -18.84 1.19
C SER A 123 -3.89 -18.05 0.39
N ASP A 124 -2.82 -18.75 -0.01
CA ASP A 124 -1.83 -18.38 -1.04
C ASP A 124 -2.46 -18.12 -2.44
N ASP A 125 -3.79 -18.12 -2.54
CA ASP A 125 -4.52 -17.89 -3.77
C ASP A 125 -4.63 -16.38 -4.01
N ILE A 126 -3.60 -15.85 -4.68
CA ILE A 126 -3.69 -14.57 -5.37
C ILE A 126 -4.93 -14.61 -6.27
N ASP A 127 -5.93 -13.82 -5.90
CA ASP A 127 -7.20 -13.80 -6.58
C ASP A 127 -7.06 -13.20 -7.98
N GLU A 128 -7.92 -13.65 -8.90
CA GLU A 128 -7.85 -13.20 -10.28
C GLU A 128 -8.24 -11.71 -10.46
N ILE A 129 -9.00 -11.14 -9.53
CA ILE A 129 -9.39 -9.72 -9.56
C ILE A 129 -8.14 -8.86 -9.35
N THR A 130 -7.29 -9.21 -8.39
CA THR A 130 -5.99 -8.59 -8.14
C THR A 130 -5.09 -8.70 -9.37
N ILE A 131 -5.02 -9.86 -10.02
CA ILE A 131 -4.27 -10.02 -11.28
C ILE A 131 -4.81 -9.07 -12.37
N LYS A 132 -6.13 -9.01 -12.53
CA LYS A 132 -6.78 -8.11 -13.50
C LYS A 132 -6.43 -6.65 -13.22
N GLU A 133 -6.54 -6.19 -11.96
CA GLU A 133 -6.19 -4.81 -11.58
C GLU A 133 -4.73 -4.49 -11.91
N ILE A 134 -3.82 -5.39 -11.56
CA ILE A 134 -2.38 -5.25 -11.85
C ILE A 134 -2.13 -5.14 -13.35
N VAL A 135 -2.69 -6.05 -14.15
CA VAL A 135 -2.51 -6.07 -15.60
C VAL A 135 -3.00 -4.77 -16.23
N LEU A 136 -4.21 -4.33 -15.86
CA LEU A 136 -4.80 -3.11 -16.40
C LEU A 136 -4.00 -1.86 -16.00
N TYR A 137 -3.52 -1.80 -14.75
CA TYR A 137 -2.63 -0.72 -14.30
C TYR A 137 -1.36 -0.66 -15.15
N ILE A 138 -0.67 -1.79 -15.34
CA ILE A 138 0.59 -1.83 -16.10
C ILE A 138 0.35 -1.48 -17.56
N ILE A 139 -0.74 -1.96 -18.19
CA ILE A 139 -1.09 -1.59 -19.57
C ILE A 139 -1.31 -0.09 -19.71
N ILE A 140 -2.02 0.54 -18.76
CA ILE A 140 -2.29 1.98 -18.81
C ILE A 140 -1.01 2.78 -18.56
N LYS A 141 -0.15 2.33 -17.63
CA LYS A 141 1.13 2.97 -17.35
C LYS A 141 2.07 2.90 -18.55
N TYR A 142 2.15 1.74 -19.19
CA TYR A 142 3.03 1.43 -20.32
C TYR A 142 2.30 1.42 -21.66
N SER A 143 1.27 2.24 -21.84
CA SER A 143 0.45 2.26 -23.06
C SER A 143 1.27 2.42 -24.34
N GLY A 144 2.40 3.13 -24.31
CA GLY A 144 3.32 3.32 -25.44
C GLY A 144 4.28 2.16 -25.70
N VAL A 145 4.35 1.15 -24.83
CA VAL A 145 5.28 0.02 -24.92
C VAL A 145 4.50 -1.28 -25.15
N SER A 146 4.74 -1.92 -26.29
CA SER A 146 4.01 -3.16 -26.67
C SER A 146 4.36 -4.38 -25.80
N THR A 147 5.55 -4.44 -25.22
CA THR A 147 5.99 -5.61 -24.44
C THR A 147 6.89 -5.23 -23.27
N LEU A 148 6.78 -5.93 -22.14
CA LEU A 148 7.59 -5.69 -20.94
C LEU A 148 8.38 -6.94 -20.53
N THR A 149 9.57 -6.74 -19.96
CA THR A 149 10.36 -7.85 -19.40
C THR A 149 9.77 -8.32 -18.06
N GLN A 150 10.09 -9.55 -17.65
CA GLN A 150 9.69 -10.07 -16.33
C GLN A 150 10.15 -9.14 -15.20
N GLN A 151 11.40 -8.67 -15.23
CA GLN A 151 11.94 -7.79 -14.19
C GLN A 151 11.11 -6.51 -14.08
N LYS A 152 10.70 -5.94 -15.22
CA LYS A 152 9.87 -4.75 -15.24
C LYS A 152 8.50 -5.03 -14.66
N ILE A 153 7.82 -6.09 -15.10
CA ILE A 153 6.50 -6.48 -14.59
C ILE A 153 6.55 -6.72 -13.06
N VAL A 154 7.53 -7.48 -12.57
CA VAL A 154 7.71 -7.74 -11.13
C VAL A 154 7.97 -6.46 -10.34
N SER A 155 8.79 -5.54 -10.86
CA SER A 155 9.03 -4.25 -10.20
C SER A 155 7.75 -3.41 -10.08
N GLU A 156 6.88 -3.46 -11.09
CA GLU A 156 5.61 -2.75 -11.06
C GLU A 156 4.61 -3.40 -10.10
N ILE A 157 4.57 -4.73 -10.02
CA ILE A 157 3.78 -5.46 -9.03
C ILE A 157 4.19 -5.07 -7.61
N ILE A 158 5.49 -5.05 -7.32
CA ILE A 158 6.05 -4.67 -6.02
C ILE A 158 5.66 -3.25 -5.66
N SER A 159 5.85 -2.31 -6.59
CA SER A 159 5.50 -0.89 -6.39
C SER A 159 4.00 -0.69 -6.17
N MET A 160 3.15 -1.40 -6.92
CA MET A 160 1.70 -1.23 -6.88
C MET A 160 1.07 -1.86 -5.64
N GLN A 161 1.56 -3.03 -5.23
CA GLN A 161 1.01 -3.79 -4.11
C GLN A 161 1.77 -3.56 -2.80
N GLN A 162 2.85 -2.75 -2.82
CA GLN A 162 3.73 -2.49 -1.67
C GLN A 162 4.20 -3.80 -1.00
N CYS A 163 4.57 -4.79 -1.82
CA CYS A 163 4.85 -6.14 -1.36
C CYS A 163 6.34 -6.52 -1.46
N SER A 164 6.73 -7.66 -0.88
CA SER A 164 8.10 -8.16 -1.00
C SER A 164 8.40 -8.67 -2.42
N PHE A 165 9.69 -8.83 -2.73
CA PHE A 165 10.13 -9.39 -4.01
C PHE A 165 9.60 -10.82 -4.23
N GLU A 166 9.56 -11.64 -3.18
CA GLU A 166 9.03 -13.01 -3.23
C GLU A 166 7.55 -13.01 -3.60
N LYS A 167 6.75 -12.13 -2.97
CA LYS A 167 5.32 -11.99 -3.30
C LYS A 167 5.11 -11.47 -4.71
N GLY A 168 5.91 -10.51 -5.16
CA GLY A 168 5.89 -10.04 -6.54
C GLY A 168 6.15 -11.15 -7.57
N ASN A 169 7.11 -12.04 -7.29
CA ASN A 169 7.37 -13.21 -8.14
C ASN A 169 6.27 -14.28 -8.07
N LYS A 170 5.65 -14.50 -6.90
CA LYS A 170 4.46 -15.37 -6.78
C LYS A 170 3.32 -14.87 -7.68
N ILE A 171 3.03 -13.57 -7.63
CA ILE A 171 2.02 -12.92 -8.49
C ILE A 171 2.35 -13.10 -9.97
N PHE A 172 3.59 -12.82 -10.37
CA PHE A 172 4.03 -13.04 -11.74
C PHE A 172 3.88 -14.51 -12.17
N SER A 173 4.26 -15.46 -11.32
CA SER A 173 4.11 -16.89 -11.59
C SER A 173 2.64 -17.29 -11.76
N LYS A 174 1.74 -16.69 -10.95
CA LYS A 174 0.29 -16.86 -11.13
C LYS A 174 -0.17 -16.32 -12.49
N MET A 175 0.30 -15.14 -12.91
CA MET A 175 0.00 -14.61 -14.25
C MET A 175 0.47 -15.57 -15.37
N CYS A 176 1.68 -16.13 -15.25
CA CYS A 176 2.17 -17.17 -16.16
C CYS A 176 1.24 -18.38 -16.21
N SER A 177 0.81 -18.89 -15.06
CA SER A 177 -0.15 -20.02 -14.98
C SER A 177 -1.53 -19.70 -15.58
N LEU A 178 -1.93 -18.43 -15.59
CA LEU A 178 -3.16 -17.96 -16.21
C LEU A 178 -3.04 -17.76 -17.73
N GLY A 179 -1.85 -17.93 -18.31
CA GLY A 179 -1.63 -17.88 -19.75
C GLY A 179 -0.77 -16.70 -20.23
N LEU A 180 -0.10 -15.96 -19.35
CA LEU A 180 0.84 -14.90 -19.76
C LEU A 180 1.99 -15.46 -20.63
N GLU A 181 2.37 -16.72 -20.44
CA GLU A 181 3.36 -17.40 -21.29
C GLU A 181 2.93 -17.49 -22.77
N CYS A 182 1.63 -17.51 -23.06
CA CYS A 182 1.13 -17.48 -24.43
C CYS A 182 1.37 -16.14 -25.12
N SER A 183 1.59 -15.08 -24.33
CA SER A 183 1.84 -13.71 -24.80
C SER A 183 3.33 -13.35 -24.78
N LYS A 184 4.19 -14.35 -24.63
CA LYS A 184 5.65 -14.21 -24.64
C LYS A 184 6.16 -13.85 -26.04
N LYS A 185 7.01 -12.83 -26.11
CA LYS A 185 7.71 -12.37 -27.31
C LYS A 185 9.21 -12.51 -27.08
N ILE A 186 9.93 -12.93 -28.12
CA ILE A 186 11.38 -13.06 -28.10
C ILE A 186 11.92 -12.11 -29.17
N LYS A 187 12.68 -11.10 -28.74
CA LYS A 187 13.34 -10.14 -29.63
C LYS A 187 14.81 -10.01 -29.21
N GLN A 188 15.74 -10.32 -30.11
CA GLN A 188 17.18 -10.17 -29.87
C GLN A 188 17.64 -10.82 -28.55
N ASP A 189 17.22 -12.08 -28.33
CA ASP A 189 17.48 -12.86 -27.09
C ASP A 189 16.90 -12.29 -25.79
N VAL A 190 16.12 -11.20 -25.87
CA VAL A 190 15.37 -10.67 -24.75
C VAL A 190 13.96 -11.24 -24.77
N VAL A 191 13.58 -11.86 -23.65
CA VAL A 191 12.21 -12.33 -23.40
C VAL A 191 11.38 -11.18 -22.83
N SER A 192 10.26 -10.89 -23.49
CA SER A 192 9.27 -9.93 -23.03
C SER A 192 7.84 -10.51 -23.15
N TYR A 193 6.86 -9.83 -22.56
CA TYR A 193 5.47 -10.26 -22.53
C TYR A 193 4.57 -9.13 -23.01
N ASP A 194 3.60 -9.46 -23.87
CA ASP A 194 2.56 -8.56 -24.34
C ASP A 194 1.36 -8.62 -23.39
N LEU A 195 1.22 -7.60 -22.54
CA LEU A 195 0.14 -7.57 -21.55
C LEU A 195 -1.22 -7.28 -22.15
N ILE A 196 -1.29 -6.63 -23.32
CA ILE A 196 -2.56 -6.37 -24.02
C ILE A 196 -3.09 -7.68 -24.57
N GLU A 197 -2.23 -8.47 -25.22
CA GLU A 197 -2.59 -9.81 -25.69
C GLU A 197 -3.04 -10.70 -24.53
N PHE A 198 -2.31 -10.68 -23.40
CA PHE A 198 -2.69 -11.41 -22.20
C PHE A 198 -4.06 -10.98 -21.66
N ALA A 199 -4.31 -9.67 -21.57
CA ALA A 199 -5.57 -9.12 -21.08
C ALA A 199 -6.75 -9.46 -22.01
N LEU A 200 -6.55 -9.48 -23.32
CA LEU A 200 -7.55 -9.94 -24.30
C LEU A 200 -7.83 -11.44 -24.13
N LEU A 201 -6.79 -12.26 -23.97
CA LEU A 201 -6.90 -13.71 -23.78
C LEU A 201 -7.71 -14.06 -22.51
N ARG A 202 -7.49 -13.32 -21.42
CA ARG A 202 -8.24 -13.45 -20.18
C ARG A 202 -9.58 -12.73 -20.17
N LYS A 203 -9.93 -12.00 -21.24
CA LYS A 203 -11.12 -11.13 -21.31
C LYS A 203 -11.17 -10.07 -20.19
N TYR A 204 -10.01 -9.63 -19.72
CA TYR A 204 -9.89 -8.45 -18.86
C TYR A 204 -10.23 -7.18 -19.63
N ILE A 205 -9.96 -7.20 -20.93
CA ILE A 205 -10.36 -6.19 -21.90
C ILE A 205 -11.17 -6.91 -22.98
N VAL A 206 -12.26 -6.30 -23.43
CA VAL A 206 -13.04 -6.76 -24.58
C VAL A 206 -12.75 -5.84 -25.75
N TYR A 207 -12.55 -6.41 -26.93
CA TYR A 207 -12.34 -5.62 -28.14
C TYR A 207 -13.56 -4.72 -28.39
N ASP A 208 -13.33 -3.47 -28.77
CA ASP A 208 -14.37 -2.44 -28.95
C ASP A 208 -15.11 -2.01 -27.66
N ASP A 209 -14.65 -2.45 -26.48
CA ASP A 209 -15.11 -1.87 -25.22
C ASP A 209 -14.46 -0.49 -25.01
N LYS A 210 -15.12 0.34 -24.18
CA LYS A 210 -14.63 1.64 -23.73
C LYS A 210 -13.18 1.54 -23.25
N LEU A 211 -12.86 0.55 -22.42
CA LEU A 211 -11.50 0.38 -21.88
C LEU A 211 -10.46 0.16 -22.97
N PHE A 212 -10.78 -0.64 -24.00
CA PHE A 212 -9.90 -0.85 -25.14
C PHE A 212 -9.65 0.46 -25.90
N LYS A 213 -10.71 1.24 -26.13
CA LYS A 213 -10.60 2.56 -26.78
C LYS A 213 -9.71 3.52 -25.99
N ILE A 214 -9.80 3.50 -24.66
CA ILE A 214 -8.97 4.33 -23.78
C ILE A 214 -7.50 3.95 -23.89
N ILE A 215 -7.19 2.65 -23.86
CA ILE A 215 -5.84 2.13 -24.04
C ILE A 215 -5.29 2.54 -25.42
N TYR A 216 -6.12 2.45 -26.46
CA TYR A 216 -5.76 2.87 -27.81
C TYR A 216 -5.49 4.39 -27.90
N ASP A 217 -6.36 5.21 -27.30
CA ASP A 217 -6.19 6.66 -27.28
C ASP A 217 -4.90 7.06 -26.54
N LEU A 218 -4.58 6.38 -25.43
CA LEU A 218 -3.32 6.57 -24.70
C LEU A 218 -2.10 6.16 -25.52
N TRP A 219 -2.17 5.01 -26.19
CA TRP A 219 -1.11 4.57 -27.11
C TRP A 219 -0.90 5.57 -28.26
N SER A 220 -1.98 6.08 -28.85
CA SER A 220 -1.91 7.09 -29.90
C SER A 220 -1.29 8.40 -29.40
N LEU A 221 -1.59 8.82 -28.16
CA LEU A 221 -0.97 10.00 -27.54
C LEU A 221 0.53 9.80 -27.33
N ASP A 222 0.96 8.60 -26.94
CA ASP A 222 2.37 8.28 -26.76
C ASP A 222 3.14 8.29 -28.09
N LEU A 223 2.52 7.77 -29.15
CA LEU A 223 3.10 7.82 -30.50
C LEU A 223 3.27 9.26 -31.00
N GLN A 224 2.23 10.09 -30.86
CA GLN A 224 2.30 11.52 -31.21
C GLN A 224 3.37 12.27 -30.41
N ASN A 225 3.61 11.87 -29.16
CA ASN A 225 4.64 12.48 -28.34
C ASN A 225 6.05 12.13 -28.84
N LEU A 226 6.28 10.87 -29.21
CA LEU A 226 7.56 10.44 -29.79
C LEU A 226 7.87 11.25 -31.06
N GLU A 227 6.89 11.38 -31.96
CA GLU A 227 7.04 12.20 -33.18
C GLU A 227 7.38 13.66 -32.86
N LYS A 228 6.75 14.26 -31.85
CA LYS A 228 7.05 15.64 -31.44
C LYS A 228 8.46 15.80 -30.91
N LEU A 229 8.95 14.82 -30.14
CA LEU A 229 10.32 14.83 -29.61
C LEU A 229 11.34 14.66 -30.74
N GLU A 230 11.09 13.76 -31.69
CA GLU A 230 11.95 13.60 -32.88
C GLU A 230 12.00 14.87 -33.73
N LEU A 231 10.85 15.51 -33.96
CA LEU A 231 10.77 16.80 -34.67
C LEU A 231 11.46 17.92 -33.90
N LEU A 232 11.45 17.90 -32.57
CA LEU A 232 12.20 18.85 -31.75
C LEU A 232 13.71 18.63 -31.92
N ASP A 233 14.17 17.39 -31.76
CA ASP A 233 15.58 17.02 -31.94
C ASP A 233 16.07 17.39 -33.36
N LYS A 234 15.27 17.15 -34.40
CA LYS A 234 15.58 17.55 -35.79
C LYS A 234 15.68 19.07 -35.95
N ARG A 235 14.72 19.84 -35.40
CA ARG A 235 14.75 21.32 -35.46
C ARG A 235 15.99 21.89 -34.78
N TYR A 236 16.42 21.32 -33.66
CA TYR A 236 17.64 21.74 -32.98
C TYR A 236 18.89 21.37 -33.77
N GLN A 237 18.93 20.19 -34.39
CA GLN A 237 20.04 19.79 -35.26
C GLN A 237 20.16 20.69 -36.49
N GLU A 238 19.05 21.07 -37.12
CA GLU A 238 19.03 21.98 -38.26
C GLU A 238 19.50 23.39 -37.87
N LYS A 239 19.13 23.87 -36.67
CA LYS A 239 19.43 25.23 -36.20
C LYS A 239 20.84 25.38 -35.62
N PHE A 240 21.32 24.39 -34.87
CA PHE A 240 22.57 24.48 -34.09
C PHE A 240 23.63 23.46 -34.55
N GLY A 241 23.32 22.61 -35.52
CA GLY A 241 24.19 21.54 -35.98
C GLY A 241 24.17 20.31 -35.08
N PRO A 242 25.14 19.39 -35.22
CA PRO A 242 25.18 18.15 -34.44
C PRO A 242 25.32 18.41 -32.93
N LYS A 243 24.77 17.53 -32.09
CA LYS A 243 24.69 17.68 -30.62
C LYS A 243 26.04 18.02 -29.96
N GLN A 244 27.16 17.54 -30.51
CA GLN A 244 28.50 17.82 -30.01
C GLN A 244 28.91 19.29 -30.10
N ARG A 245 28.23 20.09 -30.93
CA ARG A 245 28.49 21.52 -31.11
C ARG A 245 27.54 22.41 -30.32
N TRP A 246 26.58 21.84 -29.61
CA TRP A 246 25.61 22.61 -28.84
C TRP A 246 26.31 23.30 -27.67
N SER A 247 25.96 24.56 -27.44
CA SER A 247 26.37 25.25 -26.22
C SER A 247 25.59 24.73 -25.02
N LYS A 248 26.07 25.02 -23.81
CA LYS A 248 25.35 24.70 -22.56
C LYS A 248 23.92 25.29 -22.59
N ASP A 249 23.77 26.51 -23.08
CA ASP A 249 22.47 27.18 -23.17
C ASP A 249 21.54 26.48 -24.16
N THR A 250 22.07 25.97 -25.28
CA THR A 250 21.30 25.17 -26.25
C THR A 250 20.80 23.87 -25.63
N PHE A 251 21.61 23.17 -24.84
CA PHE A 251 21.18 21.98 -24.10
C PHE A 251 20.05 22.31 -23.12
N VAL A 252 20.24 23.34 -22.29
CA VAL A 252 19.22 23.81 -21.33
C VAL A 252 17.92 24.17 -22.05
N GLN A 253 17.99 24.85 -23.19
CA GLN A 253 16.80 25.21 -23.95
C GLN A 253 16.08 23.96 -24.50
N ASN A 254 16.82 23.01 -25.09
CA ASN A 254 16.25 21.75 -25.59
C ASN A 254 15.58 20.97 -24.46
N ASP A 255 16.21 20.86 -23.30
CA ASP A 255 15.67 20.14 -22.16
C ASP A 255 14.39 20.81 -21.63
N ASN A 256 14.36 22.14 -21.57
CA ASN A 256 13.15 22.89 -21.22
C ASN A 256 12.01 22.65 -22.22
N ASP A 257 12.30 22.62 -23.52
CA ASP A 257 11.27 22.40 -24.54
C ASP A 257 10.80 20.93 -24.57
N ARG A 258 11.69 19.97 -24.32
CA ARG A 258 11.33 18.55 -24.07
C ARG A 258 10.43 18.43 -22.84
N LEU A 259 10.74 19.13 -21.76
CA LEU A 259 9.93 19.14 -20.54
C LEU A 259 8.54 19.71 -20.80
N LYS A 260 8.42 20.80 -21.57
CA LYS A 260 7.10 21.32 -21.98
C LYS A 260 6.28 20.31 -22.77
N ILE A 261 6.91 19.60 -23.72
CA ILE A 261 6.25 18.55 -24.51
C ILE A 261 5.75 17.42 -23.60
N ARG A 262 6.59 16.94 -22.67
CA ARG A 262 6.21 15.92 -21.68
C ARG A 262 5.06 16.40 -20.79
N ASN A 263 5.11 17.62 -20.29
CA ASN A 263 4.04 18.17 -19.45
C ASN A 263 2.70 18.30 -20.21
N ASP A 264 2.72 18.72 -21.47
CA ASP A 264 1.52 18.75 -22.33
C ASP A 264 0.95 17.34 -22.54
N GLN A 265 1.81 16.34 -22.77
CA GLN A 265 1.41 14.95 -22.90
C GLN A 265 0.83 14.40 -21.61
N THR A 266 1.49 14.60 -20.46
CA THR A 266 1.00 14.17 -19.15
C THR A 266 -0.39 14.73 -18.88
N ARG A 267 -0.61 16.03 -19.15
CA ARG A 267 -1.93 16.65 -19.04
C ARG A 267 -2.96 15.95 -19.93
N LYS A 268 -2.65 15.69 -21.20
CA LYS A 268 -3.57 14.99 -22.13
C LYS A 268 -3.86 13.56 -21.71
N ARG A 269 -2.87 12.84 -21.18
CA ARG A 269 -3.06 11.49 -20.62
C ARG A 269 -4.01 11.53 -19.43
N ILE A 270 -3.83 12.47 -18.51
CA ILE A 270 -4.72 12.66 -17.36
C ILE A 270 -6.14 12.98 -17.84
N GLU A 271 -6.30 13.88 -18.82
CA GLU A 271 -7.62 14.20 -19.39
C GLU A 271 -8.29 12.99 -20.04
N ALA A 272 -7.54 12.20 -20.82
CA ALA A 272 -8.05 10.98 -21.45
C ALA A 272 -8.47 9.93 -20.42
N ILE A 273 -7.66 9.75 -19.37
CA ILE A 273 -7.96 8.84 -18.25
C ILE A 273 -9.15 9.36 -17.44
N SER A 274 -9.21 10.63 -17.06
CA SER A 274 -10.35 11.15 -16.30
C SER A 274 -11.67 10.96 -17.07
N LYS A 275 -11.67 11.29 -18.36
CA LYS A 275 -12.83 11.10 -19.24
C LYS A 275 -13.22 9.62 -19.36
N ALA A 276 -12.26 8.72 -19.35
CA ALA A 276 -12.50 7.28 -19.32
C ALA A 276 -13.30 6.86 -18.08
N PHE A 277 -12.82 7.25 -16.90
CA PHE A 277 -13.38 6.85 -15.62
C PHE A 277 -14.75 7.47 -15.33
N ASP A 278 -15.03 8.66 -15.85
CA ASP A 278 -16.37 9.25 -15.73
C ASP A 278 -17.44 8.51 -16.53
N THR A 279 -17.03 7.60 -17.43
CA THR A 279 -17.95 6.81 -18.25
C THR A 279 -18.00 5.32 -17.87
N TYR A 280 -17.23 4.90 -16.86
CA TYR A 280 -17.07 3.51 -16.44
C TYR A 280 -17.92 3.19 -15.21
N ASP A 281 -18.60 2.04 -15.21
CA ASP A 281 -19.42 1.57 -14.09
C ASP A 281 -18.50 1.11 -12.93
N GLU A 282 -18.79 1.56 -11.70
CA GLU A 282 -17.96 1.42 -10.48
C GLU A 282 -17.58 -0.03 -10.13
N LYS A 283 -18.28 -1.01 -10.71
CA LYS A 283 -18.16 -2.43 -10.35
C LYS A 283 -16.86 -3.12 -10.79
N THR A 284 -16.02 -2.48 -11.61
CA THR A 284 -14.95 -3.20 -12.32
C THR A 284 -13.54 -2.80 -11.91
N ILE A 285 -13.35 -1.53 -11.55
CA ILE A 285 -12.07 -0.96 -11.09
C ILE A 285 -12.45 0.04 -10.01
N ASN A 286 -11.86 -0.09 -8.82
CA ASN A 286 -12.05 0.89 -7.76
C ASN A 286 -11.50 2.26 -8.24
N LYS A 287 -12.41 3.22 -8.49
CA LYS A 287 -12.08 4.55 -9.01
C LYS A 287 -11.10 5.29 -8.09
N GLU A 288 -11.24 5.18 -6.78
CA GLU A 288 -10.34 5.82 -5.81
C GLU A 288 -8.94 5.23 -5.92
N ARG A 289 -8.83 3.89 -5.87
CA ARG A 289 -7.55 3.18 -6.00
C ARG A 289 -6.87 3.50 -7.34
N PHE A 290 -7.65 3.59 -8.42
CA PHE A 290 -7.12 3.95 -9.72
C PHE A 290 -6.69 5.41 -9.80
N MET A 291 -7.45 6.34 -9.23
CA MET A 291 -7.06 7.75 -9.18
C MET A 291 -5.83 7.97 -8.31
N GLU A 292 -5.66 7.22 -7.22
CA GLU A 292 -4.41 7.17 -6.46
C GLU A 292 -3.24 6.75 -7.37
N TYR A 293 -3.44 5.72 -8.20
CA TYR A 293 -2.43 5.28 -9.17
C TYR A 293 -2.09 6.35 -10.22
N VAL A 294 -3.09 7.07 -10.74
CA VAL A 294 -2.91 8.17 -11.71
C VAL A 294 -2.23 9.38 -11.06
N GLN A 295 -2.57 9.70 -9.82
CA GLN A 295 -1.92 10.76 -9.05
C GLN A 295 -0.48 10.43 -8.73
N CYS A 296 -0.18 9.17 -8.39
CA CYS A 296 1.20 8.69 -8.31
C CYS A 296 1.90 8.80 -9.67
N ALA A 297 1.19 8.56 -10.77
CA ALA A 297 1.76 8.64 -12.10
C ALA A 297 2.30 10.04 -12.48
N ASN A 298 1.77 11.13 -11.90
CA ASN A 298 2.37 12.48 -12.02
C ASN A 298 3.78 12.58 -11.44
N VAL A 299 4.10 11.77 -10.42
CA VAL A 299 5.46 11.65 -9.86
C VAL A 299 6.33 10.72 -10.72
N PHE A 300 5.73 9.72 -11.38
CA PHE A 300 6.45 8.73 -12.20
C PHE A 300 6.77 9.18 -13.63
N PHE A 301 5.92 9.97 -14.29
CA PHE A 301 6.15 10.41 -15.68
C PHE A 301 7.07 11.64 -15.78
N ALA A 302 7.35 12.30 -14.66
CA ALA A 302 8.18 13.50 -14.62
C ALA A 302 9.69 13.20 -14.63
N ASP A 303 10.12 11.99 -14.25
CA ASP A 303 11.54 11.68 -14.09
C ASP A 303 11.85 10.20 -14.41
N GLU A 304 12.11 9.92 -15.70
CA GLU A 304 12.77 8.67 -16.14
C GLU A 304 14.30 8.74 -15.95
N THR A 305 14.82 9.58 -15.05
CA THR A 305 16.22 9.41 -14.64
C THR A 305 16.31 8.05 -13.95
N PRO A 306 17.05 7.07 -14.49
CA PRO A 306 17.11 5.75 -13.89
C PRO A 306 17.59 5.91 -12.46
N MET A 307 16.83 5.38 -11.50
CA MET A 307 17.29 5.22 -10.12
C MET A 307 18.64 4.47 -10.06
N MET A 308 18.99 3.74 -11.12
CA MET A 308 20.29 3.11 -11.36
C MET A 308 21.45 4.10 -11.63
N GLU A 309 21.23 5.26 -12.25
CA GLU A 309 22.29 6.27 -12.46
C GLU A 309 22.67 6.95 -11.14
N LYS A 310 21.71 7.11 -10.22
CA LYS A 310 21.98 7.62 -8.86
C LYS A 310 22.72 6.63 -7.95
N MET A 311 22.85 5.36 -8.35
CA MET A 311 23.64 4.35 -7.62
C MET A 311 25.06 4.17 -8.18
N VAL A 312 25.37 4.74 -9.35
CA VAL A 312 26.69 4.61 -10.01
C VAL A 312 27.60 5.82 -9.73
N ASP A 313 27.06 6.94 -9.25
CA ASP A 313 27.81 8.17 -8.92
C ASP A 313 28.09 8.36 -7.42
N HIS A 314 28.49 7.28 -6.72
CA HIS A 314 29.19 7.40 -5.44
C HIS A 314 30.56 6.69 -5.55
N PRO A 315 31.68 7.46 -5.55
CA PRO A 315 33.02 6.88 -5.49
C PRO A 315 33.31 6.17 -4.16
#